data_AF-A0A5J5FCB7-F1
#
_entry.id   AF-A0A5J5FCB7-F1
#
_cell.length_a   1.000
_cell.length_b   1.000
_cell.length_c   1.000
_cell.angle_alpha   90.00
_cell.angle_beta   90.00
_cell.angle_gamma   90.00
#
_symmetry.space_group_name_H-M   'P 1'
#
loop_
_entity.id
_entity.type
_entity.pdbx_description
1 polymer ?
#
loop_
_entity_poly.entity_id
_entity_poly.type
_entity_poly.pdbx_seq_one_letter_code
_entity_poly.pdbx_strand_id
1 'polypeptide(L)'
;MLKLGYNRILSETKIAILRGLAKADGKVSSLESLSDLTGIGKTLLSKHVNGSEDAQGLVELGPVEVNRYSRGRLQIEITALGNIVLL
;
A
#
# COMPACT_ATOMS: atom_id res chain seq x y z
N MET A 1 16.69 1.03 -13.98
CA MET A 1 16.31 -0.40 -14.11
C MET A 1 15.22 -0.84 -13.13
N LEU A 2 15.17 -0.36 -11.88
CA LEU A 2 14.15 -0.75 -10.88
C LEU A 2 12.69 -0.44 -11.25
N LYS A 3 12.39 0.76 -11.78
CA LYS A 3 11.01 1.19 -12.11
C LYS A 3 10.31 0.26 -13.13
N LEU A 4 11.04 -0.27 -14.11
CA LEU A 4 10.47 -1.13 -15.16
C LEU A 4 10.07 -2.52 -14.64
N GLY A 5 10.80 -3.06 -13.65
CA GLY A 5 10.48 -4.36 -13.03
C GLY A 5 9.23 -4.27 -12.16
N TYR A 6 9.12 -3.22 -11.34
CA TYR A 6 7.96 -3.01 -10.47
C TYR A 6 6.67 -2.72 -11.23
N ASN A 7 6.72 -1.97 -12.34
CA ASN A 7 5.54 -1.74 -13.17
C ASN A 7 4.95 -3.01 -13.79
N ARG A 8 5.73 -4.10 -13.90
CA ARG A 8 5.20 -5.40 -14.35
C ARG A 8 4.60 -6.24 -13.22
N ILE A 9 4.97 -5.96 -11.97
CA ILE A 9 4.58 -6.74 -10.78
C ILE A 9 3.44 -6.07 -10.02
N LEU A 10 3.37 -4.74 -10.05
CA LEU A 10 2.32 -3.95 -9.41
C LEU A 10 1.14 -3.79 -10.35
N SER A 11 -0.01 -4.32 -9.94
CA SER A 11 -1.28 -4.05 -10.62
C SER A 11 -1.68 -2.58 -10.51
N GLU A 12 -2.60 -2.13 -11.37
CA GLU A 12 -3.15 -0.78 -11.30
C GLU A 12 -3.76 -0.47 -9.93
N THR A 13 -4.45 -1.43 -9.32
CA THR A 13 -5.00 -1.29 -7.95
C THR A 13 -3.91 -1.04 -6.92
N LYS A 14 -2.77 -1.73 -7.02
CA LYS A 14 -1.62 -1.52 -6.14
C LYS A 14 -1.03 -0.13 -6.34
N ILE A 15 -0.93 0.36 -7.58
CA ILE A 15 -0.51 1.73 -7.88
C ILE A 15 -1.50 2.76 -7.34
N ALA A 16 -2.81 2.52 -7.44
CA ALA A 16 -3.84 3.39 -6.89
C ALA A 16 -3.72 3.53 -5.36
N ILE A 17 -3.43 2.42 -4.67
CA ILE A 17 -3.16 2.43 -3.22
C ILE A 17 -1.94 3.29 -2.88
N LEU A 18 -0.82 3.12 -3.59
CA LEU A 18 0.39 3.92 -3.37
C LEU A 18 0.13 5.42 -3.59
N ARG A 19 -0.62 5.77 -4.64
CA ARG A 19 -1.04 7.17 -4.89
C ARG A 19 -1.95 7.71 -3.79
N GLY A 20 -2.85 6.88 -3.26
CA GLY A 20 -3.71 7.24 -2.13
C GLY A 20 -2.89 7.57 -0.89
N LEU A 21 -1.90 6.73 -0.55
CA LEU A 21 -0.98 6.99 0.57
C LEU A 21 -0.14 8.25 0.34
N ALA A 22 0.44 8.42 -0.86
CA ALA A 22 1.25 9.60 -1.18
C ALA A 22 0.46 10.92 -1.07
N LYS A 23 -0.85 10.91 -1.35
CA LYS A 23 -1.75 12.07 -1.15
C LYS A 23 -2.06 12.37 0.32
N ALA A 24 -1.88 11.39 1.21
CA ALA A 24 -2.14 11.50 2.64
C ALA A 24 -0.83 11.62 3.44
N ASP A 25 0.10 12.45 2.97
CA ASP A 25 1.44 12.63 3.56
C ASP A 25 2.19 11.31 3.78
N GLY A 26 1.94 10.35 2.91
CA GLY A 26 2.59 9.04 2.90
C GLY A 26 2.00 8.02 3.88
N LYS A 27 1.01 8.34 4.72
CA LYS A 27 0.54 7.40 5.74
C LYS A 27 -0.90 7.58 6.18
N VAL A 28 -1.50 6.49 6.66
CA VAL A 28 -2.87 6.45 7.20
C VAL A 28 -2.94 5.55 8.43
N SER A 29 -3.88 5.83 9.34
CA SER A 29 -4.02 5.09 10.61
C SER A 29 -4.95 3.88 10.56
N SER A 30 -5.52 3.56 9.40
CA SER A 30 -6.41 2.39 9.25
C SER A 30 -6.63 2.06 7.76
N LEU A 31 -7.12 0.84 7.51
CA LEU A 31 -7.66 0.46 6.19
C LEU A 31 -8.92 1.25 5.83
N GLU A 32 -9.64 1.78 6.83
CA GLU A 32 -10.82 2.62 6.60
C GLU A 32 -10.43 3.96 6.01
N SER A 33 -9.47 4.66 6.60
CA SER A 33 -8.94 5.91 6.03
C SER A 33 -8.38 5.70 4.63
N LEU A 34 -7.73 4.56 4.37
CA LEU A 34 -7.24 4.23 3.03
C LEU A 34 -8.39 3.95 2.04
N SER A 35 -9.47 3.32 2.50
CA SER A 35 -10.69 3.07 1.72
C SER A 35 -11.33 4.39 1.31
N ASP A 36 -11.45 5.35 2.23
CA ASP A 36 -12.04 6.66 1.95
C ASP A 36 -11.23 7.45 0.92
N LEU A 37 -9.89 7.36 0.97
CA LEU A 37 -9.00 8.04 0.04
C LEU A 37 -8.98 7.45 -1.37
N THR A 38 -9.18 6.14 -1.48
CA THR A 38 -8.99 5.39 -2.74
C THR A 38 -10.30 4.94 -3.39
N GLY A 39 -11.40 4.91 -2.63
CA GLY A 39 -12.66 4.28 -3.04
C GLY A 39 -12.61 2.76 -3.09
N ILE A 40 -11.49 2.13 -2.70
CA ILE A 40 -11.30 0.67 -2.74
C ILE A 40 -11.79 0.06 -1.43
N GLY A 41 -12.65 -0.96 -1.51
CA GLY A 41 -13.18 -1.62 -0.32
C GLY A 41 -12.10 -2.23 0.59
N LYS A 42 -12.34 -2.17 1.91
CA LYS A 42 -11.39 -2.61 2.96
C LYS A 42 -10.83 -4.02 2.77
N THR A 43 -11.65 -4.99 2.31
CA THR A 43 -11.20 -6.36 2.04
C THR A 43 -10.19 -6.42 0.90
N LEU A 44 -10.45 -5.70 -0.20
CA LEU A 44 -9.53 -5.62 -1.34
C LEU A 44 -8.24 -4.88 -0.96
N LEU A 45 -8.35 -3.81 -0.18
CA LEU A 45 -7.19 -3.12 0.37
C LEU A 45 -6.34 -4.06 1.22
N SER A 46 -6.95 -4.83 2.13
CA SER A 46 -6.23 -5.80 2.96
C SER A 46 -5.48 -6.82 2.10
N LYS A 47 -6.15 -7.37 1.06
CA LYS A 47 -5.53 -8.31 0.12
C LYS A 47 -4.36 -7.69 -0.64
N HIS A 48 -4.48 -6.45 -1.12
CA HIS A 48 -3.41 -5.82 -1.89
C HIS A 48 -2.27 -5.32 -1.01
N VAL A 49 -2.55 -4.88 0.22
CA VAL A 49 -1.54 -4.43 1.19
C VAL A 49 -0.79 -5.63 1.78
N ASN A 50 -1.50 -6.58 2.36
CA ASN A 50 -0.91 -7.72 3.08
C ASN A 50 -0.61 -8.93 2.20
N GLY A 51 -1.26 -9.04 1.04
CA GLY A 51 -1.17 -10.21 0.17
C GLY A 51 -2.31 -11.21 0.40
N SER A 52 -2.25 -12.30 -0.35
CA SER A 52 -3.10 -13.48 -0.22
C SER A 52 -2.28 -14.73 -0.57
N GLU A 53 -2.87 -15.92 -0.42
CA GLU A 53 -2.22 -17.18 -0.79
C GLU A 53 -1.67 -17.18 -2.23
N ASP A 54 -2.40 -16.58 -3.18
CA ASP A 54 -2.02 -16.59 -4.59
C ASP A 54 -1.21 -15.35 -5.05
N ALA A 55 -0.99 -14.35 -4.19
CA ALA A 55 -0.42 -13.08 -4.63
C ALA A 55 0.26 -12.28 -3.52
N GLN A 56 1.49 -11.82 -3.80
CA GLN A 56 2.27 -10.98 -2.89
C GLN A 56 1.60 -9.61 -2.64
N GLY A 57 1.63 -9.19 -1.39
CA GLY A 57 1.14 -7.88 -0.93
C GLY A 57 2.15 -6.76 -1.14
N LEU A 58 1.70 -5.51 -1.03
CA LEU A 58 2.58 -4.34 -1.04
C LEU A 58 3.59 -4.33 0.11
N VAL A 59 3.28 -4.98 1.24
CA VAL A 59 4.24 -5.17 2.34
C VAL A 59 5.39 -6.08 1.90
N GLU A 60 5.07 -7.25 1.34
CA GLU A 60 6.07 -8.21 0.90
C GLU A 60 6.91 -7.70 -0.28
N LEU A 61 6.28 -6.95 -1.19
CA LEU A 61 6.96 -6.33 -2.33
C LEU A 61 7.86 -5.14 -1.93
N GLY A 62 7.71 -4.63 -0.71
CA GLY A 62 8.49 -3.52 -0.14
C GLY A 62 8.00 -2.06 -0.32
N PRO A 63 7.04 -1.70 -1.20
CA PRO A 63 6.64 -0.28 -1.34
C PRO A 63 5.74 0.24 -0.20
N VAL A 64 5.25 -0.61 0.69
CA VAL A 64 4.44 -0.25 1.86
C VAL A 64 4.96 -0.97 3.10
N GLU A 65 4.83 -0.34 4.27
CA GLU A 65 4.99 -0.98 5.56
C GLU A 65 3.73 -0.84 6.42
N VAL A 66 3.53 -1.78 7.34
CA VAL A 66 2.41 -1.78 8.28
C VAL A 66 2.94 -1.86 9.70
N ASN A 67 2.83 -0.76 10.43
CA ASN A 67 3.26 -0.64 11.81
C ASN A 67 2.08 -0.87 12.77
N ARG A 68 2.24 -1.76 13.75
CA ARG A 68 1.24 -2.02 14.80
C ARG A 68 1.74 -1.46 16.13
N TYR A 69 0.97 -0.54 16.68
CA TYR A 69 1.27 0.13 17.94
C TYR A 69 0.41 -0.43 19.09
N SER A 70 0.71 0.02 20.31
CA SER A 70 -0.08 -0.29 21.50
C SER A 70 -1.58 0.01 21.30
N ARG A 71 -2.44 -0.75 21.98
CA ARG A 71 -3.91 -0.62 21.91
C ARG A 71 -4.51 -0.89 20.52
N GLY A 72 -3.85 -1.69 19.69
CA GLY A 72 -4.38 -2.12 18.40
C GLY A 72 -4.36 -1.04 17.31
N ARG A 73 -3.65 0.07 17.54
CA ARG A 73 -3.45 1.10 16.51
C ARG A 73 -2.60 0.54 15.38
N LEU A 74 -3.00 0.81 14.15
CA LEU A 74 -2.31 0.39 12.93
C LEU A 74 -1.89 1.65 12.16
N GLN A 75 -0.78 1.59 11.45
CA GLN A 75 -0.36 2.62 10.51
C GLN A 75 0.12 1.93 9.25
N ILE A 76 -0.39 2.39 8.11
CA ILE A 76 0.03 1.94 6.78
C ILE A 76 0.80 3.10 6.19
N GLU A 77 2.04 2.87 5.78
CA GLU A 77 2.96 3.91 5.34
C GLU A 77 3.65 3.53 4.04
N ILE A 78 3.77 4.48 3.12
CA ILE A 78 4.53 4.32 1.89
C ILE A 78 6.03 4.40 2.21
N THR A 79 6.80 3.43 1.73
CA THR A 79 8.24 3.44 1.94
C THR A 79 8.95 4.37 0.94
N ALA A 80 10.24 4.61 1.15
CA ALA A 80 11.06 5.30 0.15
C ALA A 80 11.00 4.60 -1.23
N LEU A 81 10.96 3.27 -1.25
CA LEU A 81 10.78 2.49 -2.48
C LEU A 81 9.42 2.75 -3.12
N GLY A 82 8.34 2.78 -2.33
CA GLY A 82 7.01 3.11 -2.82
C GLY A 82 6.95 4.49 -3.47
N ASN A 83 7.63 5.49 -2.90
CA ASN A 83 7.73 6.82 -3.51
C ASN A 83 8.50 6.79 -4.84
N ILE A 84 9.61 6.06 -4.93
CA ILE A 84 10.39 5.92 -6.18
C ILE A 84 9.57 5.26 -7.30
N VAL A 85 8.68 4.33 -6.96
CA VAL A 85 7.78 3.68 -7.92
C VAL A 85 6.78 4.68 -8.53
N LEU A 86 6.42 5.75 -7.80
CA LEU A 86 5.45 6.75 -8.24
C LEU A 86 6.07 7.89 -9.08
N LEU A 87 7.39 8.10 -9.02
CA LEU A 87 8.15 8.98 -9.93
C LEU A 87 8.14 8.40 -11.33
#